data_AF-A0AAW9B7E5-F1
#
_entry.id   AF-A0AAW9B7E5-F1
#
_cell.length_a   1.000
_cell.length_b   1.000
_cell.length_c   1.000
_cell.angle_alpha   90.00
_cell.angle_beta   90.00
_cell.angle_gamma   90.00
#
_symmetry.space_group_name_H-M   'P 1'
#
loop_
_entity.id
_entity.type
_entity.pdbx_description
1 polymer ?
#
loop_
_entity_poly.entity_id
_entity_poly.type
_entity_poly.pdbx_seq_one_letter_code
_entity_poly.pdbx_strand_id
1 'polypeptide(L)'
;IVGERGRLTVVGDDDQSIYSWRGAKPQNLVLLGQDYPNLRLIKLEQNYRSTSRILRAANILIANNPHVYEKSLFSEIPDGEKLKVLLAKNEEHEAERVTGELIAHKFLNRTEYRDYAILYRGNHQSRLIEKSLMQNRVPYKLSGGTSFFARAEIKDIMAYLRVLVNPDDDNAFLRIVNTPRREIGPVTLEKLGSYANMRGKSLFEASFEMGLEQHLSGRGLENLRRFTQWLVAIADQAERGNTVEAVRSLVRDIHYEDWLYETSASPKAAEMRMKNVSDLYSW
;
A
#
# COMPACT_ATOMS: atom_id res chain seq x y z
N ILE A 1 35.87 7.05 -21.29
CA ILE A 1 35.39 5.88 -20.51
C ILE A 1 35.85 4.55 -21.11
N VAL A 2 35.80 4.33 -22.44
CA VAL A 2 36.28 3.06 -23.05
C VAL A 2 37.61 3.16 -23.82
N GLY A 3 38.20 4.36 -23.91
CA GLY A 3 39.50 4.58 -24.57
C GLY A 3 39.49 4.25 -26.06
N GLU A 4 40.66 4.31 -26.72
CA GLU A 4 40.80 4.07 -28.16
C GLU A 4 40.39 2.65 -28.60
N ARG A 5 40.43 1.68 -27.68
CA ARG A 5 40.08 0.29 -27.96
C ARG A 5 38.58 0.05 -28.16
N GLY A 6 37.73 0.99 -27.73
CA GLY A 6 36.28 0.95 -27.99
C GLY A 6 35.56 -0.32 -27.55
N ARG A 7 36.05 -1.02 -26.51
CA ARG A 7 35.47 -2.30 -26.03
C ARG A 7 34.21 -2.04 -25.20
N LEU A 8 33.11 -1.75 -25.88
CA LEU A 8 31.81 -1.47 -25.31
C LEU A 8 30.78 -2.49 -25.81
N THR A 9 29.91 -2.95 -24.91
CA THR A 9 28.70 -3.70 -25.27
C THR A 9 27.54 -3.05 -24.53
N VAL A 10 26.54 -2.60 -25.28
CA VAL A 10 25.31 -1.98 -24.75
C VAL A 10 24.13 -2.82 -25.19
N VAL A 11 23.19 -3.02 -24.28
CA VAL A 11 21.91 -3.69 -24.55
C VAL A 11 20.80 -2.70 -24.18
N GLY A 12 19.80 -2.58 -25.03
CA GLY A 12 18.68 -1.69 -24.82
C GLY A 12 17.58 -1.94 -25.84
N ASP A 13 16.42 -1.35 -25.57
CA ASP A 13 15.25 -1.38 -26.43
C ASP A 13 14.73 0.06 -26.53
N ASP A 14 14.75 0.63 -27.74
CA ASP A 14 14.32 2.00 -28.02
C ASP A 14 12.83 2.21 -27.75
N ASP A 15 12.01 1.18 -27.98
CA ASP A 15 10.57 1.21 -27.73
C ASP A 15 10.21 1.14 -26.24
N GLN A 16 11.16 0.81 -25.36
CA GLN A 16 10.98 0.71 -23.91
C GLN A 16 11.54 1.91 -23.14
N SER A 17 11.93 2.99 -23.81
CA SER A 17 12.44 4.20 -23.16
C SER A 17 11.33 5.04 -22.51
N ILE A 18 10.94 4.70 -21.28
CA ILE A 18 9.85 5.37 -20.53
C ILE A 18 10.33 6.45 -19.53
N TYR A 19 11.62 6.74 -19.48
CA TYR A 19 12.24 7.64 -18.48
C TYR A 19 12.64 9.02 -19.03
N SER A 20 12.10 9.46 -20.17
CA SER A 20 12.55 10.72 -20.80
C SER A 20 12.33 11.97 -19.94
N TRP A 21 11.32 11.98 -19.08
CA TRP A 21 11.08 13.04 -18.09
C TRP A 21 12.15 13.11 -16.99
N ARG A 22 12.98 12.07 -16.82
CA ARG A 22 14.18 12.06 -15.96
C ARG A 22 15.48 12.33 -16.75
N GLY A 23 15.37 12.75 -18.00
CA GLY A 23 16.52 13.07 -18.85
C GLY A 23 17.04 11.92 -19.71
N ALA A 24 16.38 10.75 -19.73
CA ALA A 24 16.74 9.66 -20.64
C ALA A 24 16.40 10.04 -22.09
N LYS A 25 17.40 9.99 -22.98
CA LYS A 25 17.24 10.35 -24.39
C LYS A 25 17.33 9.08 -25.25
N PRO A 26 16.22 8.63 -25.90
CA PRO A 26 16.27 7.55 -26.89
C PRO A 26 17.30 7.78 -28.00
N GLN A 27 17.58 9.06 -28.30
CA GLN A 27 18.60 9.49 -29.25
C GLN A 27 20.00 8.97 -28.91
N ASN A 28 20.28 8.62 -27.65
CA ASN A 28 21.57 8.02 -27.28
C ASN A 28 21.83 6.70 -28.02
N LEU A 29 20.78 5.92 -28.33
CA LEU A 29 20.92 4.69 -29.13
C LEU A 29 21.23 4.98 -30.60
N VAL A 30 20.82 6.14 -31.12
CA VAL A 30 21.15 6.62 -32.46
C VAL A 30 22.60 7.10 -32.49
N LEU A 31 22.98 7.92 -31.50
CA LEU A 31 24.32 8.50 -31.38
C LEU A 31 25.39 7.42 -31.19
N LEU A 32 25.06 6.30 -30.55
CA LEU A 32 25.98 5.15 -30.42
C LEU A 32 26.55 4.68 -31.76
N GLY A 33 25.75 4.69 -32.84
CA GLY A 33 26.22 4.32 -34.18
C GLY A 33 27.17 5.36 -34.79
N GLN A 34 27.06 6.63 -34.39
CA GLN A 34 27.93 7.71 -34.84
C GLN A 34 29.24 7.76 -34.03
N ASP A 35 29.12 7.62 -32.71
CA ASP A 35 30.25 7.67 -31.78
C ASP A 35 31.15 6.43 -31.88
N TYR A 36 30.57 5.29 -32.28
CA TYR A 36 31.28 4.02 -32.48
C TYR A 36 31.01 3.47 -33.89
N PRO A 37 31.68 3.96 -34.94
CA PRO A 37 31.42 3.55 -36.33
C PRO A 37 31.61 2.04 -36.60
N ASN A 38 32.42 1.36 -35.79
CA ASN A 38 32.68 -0.08 -35.87
C ASN A 38 31.69 -0.91 -35.04
N LEU A 39 30.61 -0.31 -34.50
CA LEU A 39 29.65 -1.01 -33.67
C LEU A 39 28.88 -2.05 -34.49
N ARG A 40 28.89 -3.30 -34.01
CA ARG A 40 28.10 -4.37 -34.61
C ARG A 40 26.70 -4.37 -33.99
N LEU A 41 25.69 -4.00 -34.76
CA LEU A 41 24.30 -4.10 -34.35
C LEU A 41 23.83 -5.57 -34.44
N ILE A 42 23.32 -6.10 -33.33
CA ILE A 42 22.69 -7.42 -33.26
C ILE A 42 21.25 -7.21 -32.80
N LYS A 43 20.28 -7.59 -33.64
CA LYS A 43 18.85 -7.52 -33.31
C LYS A 43 18.40 -8.86 -32.76
N LEU A 44 17.75 -8.84 -31.59
CA LEU A 44 17.14 -10.03 -30.98
C LEU A 44 15.63 -9.93 -31.16
N GLU A 45 15.08 -10.70 -32.08
CA GLU A 45 13.67 -10.58 -32.49
C GLU A 45 12.76 -11.69 -31.92
N GLN A 46 13.35 -12.76 -31.39
CA GLN A 46 12.57 -13.83 -30.76
C GLN A 46 12.21 -13.47 -29.32
N ASN A 47 10.92 -13.45 -29.02
CA ASN A 47 10.36 -13.24 -27.69
C ASN A 47 10.08 -14.59 -27.03
N TYR A 48 10.71 -14.81 -25.86
CA TYR A 48 10.56 -16.04 -25.07
C TYR A 48 9.61 -15.89 -23.88
N ARG A 49 8.96 -14.72 -23.71
CA ARG A 49 8.16 -14.38 -22.52
C ARG A 49 6.66 -14.49 -22.77
N SER A 50 6.20 -13.96 -23.90
CA SER A 50 4.79 -13.70 -24.16
C SER A 50 4.25 -14.63 -25.23
N THR A 51 2.97 -14.98 -25.12
CA THR A 51 2.25 -15.70 -26.17
C THR A 51 2.22 -14.90 -27.47
N SER A 52 2.10 -15.61 -28.60
CA SER A 52 1.97 -14.98 -29.92
C SER A 52 0.87 -13.91 -29.97
N ARG A 53 -0.25 -14.12 -29.27
CA ARG A 53 -1.35 -13.14 -29.23
C ARG A 53 -0.99 -11.85 -28.51
N ILE A 54 -0.37 -11.94 -27.32
CA ILE A 54 0.08 -10.76 -26.57
C ILE A 54 1.10 -10.00 -27.41
N LEU A 55 2.04 -10.70 -28.04
CA LEU A 55 3.09 -10.07 -28.83
C LEU A 55 2.54 -9.36 -30.08
N ARG A 56 1.59 -9.98 -30.79
CA ARG A 56 0.93 -9.32 -31.94
C ARG A 56 0.24 -8.01 -31.53
N ALA A 57 -0.47 -8.00 -30.39
CA ALA A 57 -1.11 -6.78 -29.90
C ALA A 57 -0.07 -5.69 -29.58
N ALA A 58 1.04 -6.05 -28.94
CA ALA A 58 2.14 -5.13 -28.67
C ALA A 58 2.79 -4.57 -29.95
N ASN A 59 3.04 -5.42 -30.95
CA ASN A 59 3.60 -5.02 -32.25
C ASN A 59 2.67 -4.06 -33.01
N ILE A 60 1.35 -4.33 -33.01
CA ILE A 60 0.38 -3.43 -33.65
C ILE A 60 0.35 -2.07 -32.95
N LEU A 61 0.40 -2.04 -31.62
CA LEU A 61 0.41 -0.80 -30.86
C LEU A 61 1.67 0.03 -31.13
N ILE A 62 2.85 -0.60 -31.06
CA ILE A 62 4.13 0.11 -31.17
C ILE A 62 4.42 0.60 -32.59
N ALA A 63 3.88 -0.06 -33.63
CA ALA A 63 4.01 0.33 -35.03
C ALA A 63 3.45 1.73 -35.37
N ASN A 64 2.67 2.33 -34.46
CA ASN A 64 2.15 3.69 -34.62
C ASN A 64 3.19 4.77 -34.26
N ASN A 65 4.33 4.39 -33.68
CA ASN A 65 5.41 5.30 -33.29
C ASN A 65 6.48 5.39 -34.40
N PRO A 66 7.23 6.50 -34.46
CA PRO A 66 8.41 6.57 -35.31
C PRO A 66 9.48 5.62 -34.77
N HIS A 67 10.00 4.74 -35.64
CA HIS A 67 11.05 3.80 -35.27
C HIS A 67 12.41 4.26 -35.77
N VAL A 68 13.40 4.19 -34.88
CA VAL A 68 14.81 4.36 -35.26
C VAL A 68 15.33 3.08 -35.91
N TYR A 69 14.95 1.93 -35.36
CA TYR A 69 15.35 0.62 -35.84
C TYR A 69 14.10 -0.19 -36.18
N GLU A 70 14.00 -0.62 -37.44
CA GLU A 70 13.00 -1.63 -37.80
C GLU A 70 13.34 -2.95 -37.13
N LYS A 71 12.41 -3.49 -36.35
CA LYS A 71 12.49 -4.82 -35.74
C LYS A 71 11.09 -5.40 -35.68
N SER A 72 10.97 -6.71 -35.93
CA SER A 72 9.69 -7.40 -35.84
C SER A 72 9.80 -8.55 -34.86
N LEU A 73 9.19 -8.39 -33.69
CA LEU A 73 9.26 -9.42 -32.67
C LEU A 73 8.32 -10.57 -33.01
N PHE A 74 8.79 -11.82 -32.92
CA PHE A 74 7.98 -13.02 -33.05
C PHE A 74 8.09 -13.92 -31.81
N SER A 75 7.12 -14.80 -31.60
CA SER A 75 7.10 -15.77 -30.50
C SER A 75 6.74 -17.14 -31.03
N GLU A 76 7.39 -18.18 -30.49
CA GLU A 76 7.04 -19.58 -30.75
C GLU A 76 6.01 -20.11 -29.74
N ILE A 77 5.69 -19.32 -28.71
CA ILE A 77 4.66 -19.67 -27.73
C ILE A 77 3.29 -19.55 -28.40
N PRO A 78 2.44 -20.60 -28.36
CA PRO A 78 1.10 -20.57 -28.94
C PRO A 78 0.26 -19.41 -28.44
N ASP A 79 -0.80 -19.08 -29.18
CA ASP A 79 -1.64 -17.90 -28.97
C ASP A 79 -2.21 -17.73 -27.55
N GLY A 80 -2.40 -18.83 -26.82
CA GLY A 80 -2.99 -18.80 -25.49
C GLY A 80 -4.41 -18.25 -25.45
N GLU A 81 -4.80 -17.68 -24.32
CA GLU A 81 -6.13 -17.11 -24.08
C GLU A 81 -6.37 -15.79 -24.82
N LYS A 82 -7.64 -15.40 -24.98
CA LYS A 82 -8.00 -14.11 -25.61
C LYS A 82 -7.75 -12.96 -24.64
N LEU A 83 -7.25 -11.84 -25.18
CA LEU A 83 -7.15 -10.60 -24.41
C LEU A 83 -8.56 -10.11 -24.07
N LYS A 84 -8.81 -9.83 -22.80
CA LYS A 84 -10.08 -9.32 -22.29
C LYS A 84 -9.97 -7.81 -22.07
N VAL A 85 -10.99 -7.07 -22.48
CA VAL A 85 -11.17 -5.66 -22.13
C VAL A 85 -12.39 -5.57 -21.21
N LEU A 86 -12.19 -5.10 -19.98
CA LEU A 86 -13.24 -4.95 -18.99
C LEU A 86 -13.72 -3.50 -18.99
N LEU A 87 -15.01 -3.30 -19.20
CA LEU A 87 -15.64 -1.99 -19.08
C LEU A 87 -16.22 -1.82 -17.68
N ALA A 88 -15.75 -0.82 -16.94
CA ALA A 88 -16.28 -0.46 -15.64
C ALA A 88 -17.17 0.78 -15.73
N LYS A 89 -18.02 0.98 -14.71
CA LYS A 89 -18.92 2.15 -14.64
C LYS A 89 -18.20 3.36 -14.07
N ASN A 90 -17.29 3.11 -13.15
CA ASN A 90 -16.45 4.05 -12.45
C ASN A 90 -15.20 3.30 -11.92
N GLU A 91 -14.30 4.00 -11.26
CA GLU A 91 -13.05 3.48 -10.71
C GLU A 91 -13.23 2.45 -9.58
N GLU A 92 -14.28 2.57 -8.76
CA GLU A 92 -14.58 1.58 -7.72
C GLU A 92 -15.02 0.25 -8.35
N HIS A 93 -15.94 0.31 -9.32
CA HIS A 93 -16.39 -0.86 -10.05
C HIS A 93 -15.25 -1.50 -10.85
N GLU A 94 -14.28 -0.71 -11.37
CA GLU A 94 -13.07 -1.26 -11.99
C GLU A 94 -12.28 -2.11 -11.00
N ALA A 95 -12.01 -1.57 -9.81
CA ALA A 95 -11.24 -2.27 -8.79
C ALA A 95 -11.91 -3.57 -8.32
N GLU A 96 -13.22 -3.54 -8.12
CA GLU A 96 -14.02 -4.72 -7.77
C GLU A 96 -13.98 -5.78 -8.87
N ARG A 97 -14.15 -5.36 -10.14
CA ARG A 97 -14.11 -6.30 -11.28
C ARG A 97 -12.74 -6.94 -11.44
N VAL A 98 -11.66 -6.16 -11.33
CA VAL A 98 -10.29 -6.68 -11.43
C VAL A 98 -10.03 -7.70 -10.34
N THR A 99 -10.39 -7.39 -9.09
CA THR A 99 -10.23 -8.30 -7.95
C THR A 99 -11.08 -9.56 -8.11
N GLY A 100 -12.33 -9.42 -8.54
CA GLY A 100 -13.24 -10.55 -8.80
C GLY A 100 -12.75 -11.49 -9.88
N GLU A 101 -12.31 -10.97 -11.03
CA GLU A 101 -11.75 -11.78 -12.13
C GLU A 101 -10.45 -12.48 -11.70
N LEU A 102 -9.60 -11.82 -10.92
CA LEU A 102 -8.39 -12.43 -10.37
C LEU A 102 -8.73 -13.62 -9.47
N ILE A 103 -9.65 -13.44 -8.51
CA ILE A 103 -10.07 -14.50 -7.59
C ILE A 103 -10.71 -15.67 -8.36
N ALA A 104 -11.61 -15.37 -9.30
CA ALA A 104 -12.26 -16.38 -10.12
C ALA A 104 -11.23 -17.17 -10.96
N HIS A 105 -10.32 -16.48 -11.64
CA HIS A 105 -9.26 -17.12 -12.41
C HIS A 105 -8.36 -17.98 -11.52
N LYS A 106 -7.99 -17.49 -10.32
CA LYS A 106 -7.15 -18.23 -9.39
C LYS A 106 -7.82 -19.52 -8.94
N PHE A 107 -9.11 -19.44 -8.62
CA PHE A 107 -9.89 -20.58 -8.18
C PHE A 107 -10.02 -21.63 -9.30
N LEU A 108 -10.38 -21.21 -10.52
CA LEU A 108 -10.58 -22.09 -11.66
C LEU A 108 -9.28 -22.78 -12.11
N ASN A 109 -8.18 -22.01 -12.18
CA ASN A 109 -6.90 -22.48 -12.72
C ASN A 109 -5.92 -22.98 -11.65
N ARG A 110 -6.30 -22.91 -10.36
CA ARG A 110 -5.47 -23.31 -9.22
C ARG A 110 -4.08 -22.66 -9.21
N THR A 111 -4.00 -21.40 -9.61
CA THR A 111 -2.75 -20.60 -9.62
C THR A 111 -2.48 -19.97 -8.26
N GLU A 112 -1.32 -19.34 -8.10
CA GLU A 112 -0.92 -18.62 -6.89
C GLU A 112 -1.10 -17.12 -7.04
N TYR A 113 -1.30 -16.39 -5.94
CA TYR A 113 -1.46 -14.92 -5.99
C TYR A 113 -0.23 -14.19 -6.55
N ARG A 114 0.96 -14.80 -6.44
CA ARG A 114 2.21 -14.26 -6.99
C ARG A 114 2.28 -14.30 -8.52
N ASP A 115 1.39 -15.04 -9.17
CA ASP A 115 1.35 -15.18 -10.63
C ASP A 115 0.62 -13.99 -11.29
N TYR A 116 0.09 -13.07 -10.49
CA TYR A 116 -0.68 -11.91 -10.93
C TYR A 116 0.07 -10.60 -10.69
N ALA A 117 -0.08 -9.68 -11.65
CA ALA A 117 0.39 -8.31 -11.52
C ALA A 117 -0.69 -7.34 -11.99
N ILE A 118 -0.95 -6.30 -11.20
CA ILE A 118 -1.85 -5.19 -11.57
C ILE A 118 -0.97 -3.99 -11.87
N LEU A 119 -1.05 -3.47 -13.09
CA LEU A 119 -0.26 -2.33 -13.56
C LEU A 119 -1.20 -1.13 -13.76
N TYR A 120 -0.77 0.03 -13.26
CA TYR A 120 -1.52 1.28 -13.35
C TYR A 120 -0.58 2.44 -13.72
N ARG A 121 -1.14 3.55 -14.21
CA ARG A 121 -0.37 4.67 -14.74
C ARG A 121 0.19 5.58 -13.65
N GLY A 122 -0.59 5.81 -12.59
CA GLY A 122 -0.23 6.68 -11.47
C GLY A 122 -0.50 6.04 -10.12
N ASN A 123 0.38 6.30 -9.13
CA ASN A 123 0.30 5.69 -7.80
C ASN A 123 -1.00 5.98 -7.04
N HIS A 124 -1.74 7.03 -7.38
CA HIS A 124 -3.02 7.32 -6.73
C HIS A 124 -4.08 6.24 -7.05
N GLN A 125 -3.99 5.58 -8.21
CA GLN A 125 -4.90 4.51 -8.63
C GLN A 125 -4.76 3.26 -7.76
N SER A 126 -3.66 3.07 -7.03
CA SER A 126 -3.48 1.90 -6.18
C SER A 126 -4.50 1.85 -5.05
N ARG A 127 -4.99 2.99 -4.56
CA ARG A 127 -5.84 3.07 -3.36
C ARG A 127 -7.10 2.21 -3.45
N LEU A 128 -7.85 2.34 -4.55
CA LEU A 128 -9.11 1.61 -4.75
C LEU A 128 -8.85 0.12 -5.00
N ILE A 129 -7.77 -0.20 -5.70
CA ILE A 129 -7.33 -1.59 -5.90
C ILE A 129 -6.95 -2.23 -4.55
N GLU A 130 -6.14 -1.54 -3.75
CA GLU A 130 -5.75 -1.99 -2.41
C GLU A 130 -6.98 -2.19 -1.51
N LYS A 131 -7.94 -1.25 -1.53
CA LYS A 131 -9.23 -1.37 -0.81
C LYS A 131 -9.96 -2.66 -1.19
N SER A 132 -10.16 -2.88 -2.49
CA SER A 132 -10.88 -4.05 -3.00
C SER A 132 -10.18 -5.37 -2.68
N LEU A 133 -8.84 -5.43 -2.84
CA LEU A 133 -8.03 -6.59 -2.49
C LEU A 133 -8.13 -6.91 -0.99
N MET A 134 -8.05 -5.90 -0.13
CA MET A 134 -8.17 -6.09 1.32
C MET A 134 -9.54 -6.57 1.75
N GLN A 135 -10.61 -5.98 1.22
CA GLN A 135 -11.99 -6.40 1.50
C GLN A 135 -12.21 -7.88 1.14
N ASN A 136 -11.58 -8.35 0.06
CA ASN A 136 -11.63 -9.74 -0.38
C ASN A 136 -10.53 -10.62 0.22
N ARG A 137 -9.75 -10.11 1.19
CA ARG A 137 -8.64 -10.83 1.86
C ARG A 137 -7.59 -11.38 0.88
N VAL A 138 -7.38 -10.69 -0.23
CA VAL A 138 -6.34 -11.02 -1.22
C VAL A 138 -5.01 -10.42 -0.78
N PRO A 139 -3.95 -11.23 -0.58
CA PRO A 139 -2.64 -10.72 -0.23
C PRO A 139 -2.02 -9.99 -1.43
N TYR A 140 -1.37 -8.86 -1.18
CA TYR A 140 -0.76 -8.05 -2.23
C TYR A 140 0.55 -7.41 -1.77
N LYS A 141 1.37 -6.99 -2.73
CA LYS A 141 2.59 -6.23 -2.52
C LYS A 141 2.65 -5.06 -3.48
N LEU A 142 2.80 -3.85 -2.94
CA LEU A 142 2.98 -2.64 -3.74
C LEU A 142 4.46 -2.48 -4.13
N SER A 143 4.73 -2.09 -5.38
CA SER A 143 6.08 -1.75 -5.86
C SER A 143 6.20 -0.25 -6.11
N GLY A 144 7.32 0.37 -5.72
CA GLY A 144 7.60 1.78 -6.04
C GLY A 144 6.75 2.82 -5.30
N GLY A 145 6.07 2.44 -4.22
CA GLY A 145 5.26 3.35 -3.41
C GLY A 145 4.95 2.79 -2.02
N THR A 146 4.45 3.64 -1.14
CA THR A 146 3.96 3.26 0.19
C THR A 146 2.49 2.91 0.10
N SER A 147 2.13 1.68 0.49
CA SER A 147 0.74 1.24 0.61
C SER A 147 -0.09 2.24 1.42
N PHE A 148 -1.32 2.49 1.00
CA PHE A 148 -2.23 3.38 1.74
C PHE A 148 -2.39 2.94 3.20
N PHE A 149 -2.61 1.64 3.41
CA PHE A 149 -2.74 1.02 4.73
C PHE A 149 -1.41 0.89 5.48
N ALA A 150 -0.28 1.10 4.81
CA ALA A 150 1.01 1.16 5.45
C ALA A 150 1.31 2.52 6.12
N ARG A 151 0.56 3.58 5.77
CA ARG A 151 0.76 4.94 6.31
C ARG A 151 0.52 5.00 7.82
N ALA A 152 1.30 5.80 8.52
CA ALA A 152 1.26 5.87 9.98
C ALA A 152 -0.12 6.29 10.49
N GLU A 153 -0.71 7.32 9.89
CA GLU A 153 -2.03 7.82 10.28
C GLU A 153 -3.14 6.80 10.04
N ILE A 154 -3.07 6.04 8.94
CA ILE A 154 -4.04 5.00 8.64
C ILE A 154 -3.91 3.85 9.64
N LYS A 155 -2.68 3.43 9.95
CA LYS A 155 -2.45 2.40 10.96
C LYS A 155 -2.90 2.81 12.37
N ASP A 156 -2.78 4.09 12.72
CA ASP A 156 -3.24 4.60 14.02
C ASP A 156 -4.77 4.47 14.12
N ILE A 157 -5.50 5.01 13.15
CA ILE A 157 -6.97 4.93 13.12
C ILE A 157 -7.43 3.46 13.04
N MET A 158 -6.82 2.64 12.20
CA MET A 158 -7.14 1.20 12.14
C MET A 158 -6.88 0.48 13.46
N ALA A 159 -5.85 0.87 14.22
CA ALA A 159 -5.60 0.29 15.53
C ALA A 159 -6.65 0.71 16.56
N TYR A 160 -7.14 1.97 16.52
CA TYR A 160 -8.30 2.38 17.32
C TYR A 160 -9.51 1.51 17.03
N LEU A 161 -9.88 1.36 15.75
CA LEU A 161 -11.02 0.54 15.33
C LEU A 161 -10.85 -0.93 15.73
N ARG A 162 -9.63 -1.47 15.63
CA ARG A 162 -9.34 -2.84 16.07
C ARG A 162 -9.56 -3.04 17.57
N VAL A 163 -9.12 -2.10 18.40
CA VAL A 163 -9.33 -2.20 19.87
C VAL A 163 -10.81 -2.05 20.24
N LEU A 164 -11.57 -1.21 19.53
CA LEU A 164 -13.02 -1.10 19.76
C LEU A 164 -13.77 -2.41 19.47
N VAL A 165 -13.34 -3.16 18.45
CA VAL A 165 -13.98 -4.43 18.05
C VAL A 165 -13.38 -5.64 18.78
N ASN A 166 -12.09 -5.59 19.09
CA ASN A 166 -11.33 -6.64 19.75
C ASN A 166 -10.40 -6.02 20.81
N PRO A 167 -10.87 -5.85 22.05
CA PRO A 167 -10.07 -5.27 23.13
C PRO A 167 -8.81 -6.08 23.49
N ASP A 168 -8.76 -7.37 23.12
CA ASP A 168 -7.62 -8.26 23.38
C ASP A 168 -6.45 -8.08 22.38
N ASP A 169 -6.56 -7.13 21.46
CA ASP A 169 -5.53 -6.82 20.48
C ASP A 169 -4.40 -5.95 21.07
N ASP A 170 -3.51 -6.57 21.84
CA ASP A 170 -2.41 -5.87 22.53
C ASP A 170 -1.51 -5.06 21.57
N ASN A 171 -1.30 -5.55 20.35
CA ASN A 171 -0.51 -4.84 19.35
C ASN A 171 -1.19 -3.54 18.89
N ALA A 172 -2.51 -3.58 18.69
CA ALA A 172 -3.27 -2.39 18.38
C ALA A 172 -3.32 -1.44 19.59
N PHE A 173 -3.55 -1.97 20.79
CA PHE A 173 -3.56 -1.20 22.04
C PHE A 173 -2.26 -0.45 22.28
N LEU A 174 -1.11 -1.13 22.22
CA LEU A 174 0.22 -0.52 22.39
C LEU A 174 0.50 0.59 21.37
N ARG A 175 -0.05 0.50 20.16
CA ARG A 175 0.10 1.53 19.14
C ARG A 175 -0.62 2.83 19.51
N ILE A 176 -1.83 2.72 20.05
CA ILE A 176 -2.74 3.87 20.24
C ILE A 176 -2.73 4.46 21.64
N VAL A 177 -2.28 3.68 22.65
CA VAL A 177 -2.38 4.05 24.07
C VAL A 177 -1.81 5.44 24.36
N ASN A 178 -0.72 5.80 23.69
CA ASN A 178 -0.08 7.12 23.82
C ASN A 178 -0.02 7.90 22.49
N THR A 179 -0.89 7.57 21.53
CA THR A 179 -0.99 8.25 20.24
C THR A 179 -2.43 8.72 19.99
N PRO A 180 -2.77 10.00 20.12
CA PRO A 180 -1.93 11.14 20.52
C PRO A 180 -1.41 11.07 21.97
N ARG A 181 -0.42 11.90 22.32
CA ARG A 181 0.25 11.86 23.63
C ARG A 181 -0.74 12.03 24.79
N ARG A 182 -0.68 11.13 25.77
CA ARG A 182 -1.51 11.09 26.99
C ARG A 182 -0.70 10.92 28.27
N GLU A 183 0.59 11.21 28.21
CA GLU A 183 1.53 11.01 29.31
C GLU A 183 1.58 9.55 29.84
N ILE A 184 1.24 8.57 28.98
CA ILE A 184 1.37 7.15 29.28
C ILE A 184 2.76 6.70 28.81
N GLY A 185 3.74 6.85 29.69
CA GLY A 185 5.14 6.59 29.39
C GLY A 185 5.53 5.10 29.37
N PRO A 186 6.77 4.78 28.94
CA PRO A 186 7.27 3.41 28.86
C PRO A 186 7.19 2.63 30.18
N VAL A 187 7.47 3.28 31.32
CA VAL A 187 7.39 2.66 32.66
C VAL A 187 5.97 2.23 33.00
N THR A 188 4.97 3.01 32.60
CA THR A 188 3.55 2.67 32.79
C THR A 188 3.18 1.43 31.99
N LEU A 189 3.63 1.36 30.73
CA LEU A 189 3.38 0.24 29.84
C LEU A 189 4.12 -1.03 30.28
N GLU A 190 5.35 -0.90 30.77
CA GLU A 190 6.13 -2.02 31.31
C GLU A 190 5.46 -2.64 32.54
N LYS A 191 4.98 -1.79 33.47
CA LYS A 191 4.25 -2.24 34.67
C LYS A 191 2.92 -2.88 34.31
N LEU A 192 2.16 -2.28 33.40
CA LEU A 192 0.92 -2.85 32.89
C LEU A 192 1.17 -4.20 32.21
N GLY A 193 2.18 -4.30 31.35
CA GLY A 193 2.53 -5.53 30.64
C GLY A 193 3.00 -6.64 31.58
N SER A 194 3.81 -6.30 32.59
CA SER A 194 4.25 -7.26 33.61
C SER A 194 3.06 -7.80 34.40
N TYR A 195 2.13 -6.93 34.79
CA TYR A 195 0.91 -7.31 35.49
C TYR A 195 -0.03 -8.15 34.61
N ALA A 196 -0.27 -7.74 33.36
CA ALA A 196 -1.10 -8.46 32.40
C ALA A 196 -0.58 -9.88 32.14
N ASN A 197 0.75 -10.02 31.96
CA ASN A 197 1.40 -11.32 31.81
C ASN A 197 1.26 -12.19 33.06
N MET A 198 1.43 -11.64 34.26
CA MET A 198 1.24 -12.36 35.52
C MET A 198 -0.20 -12.88 35.66
N ARG A 199 -1.19 -12.14 35.15
CA ARG A 199 -2.61 -12.47 35.24
C ARG A 199 -3.12 -13.32 34.07
N GLY A 200 -2.33 -13.47 33.00
CA GLY A 200 -2.74 -14.15 31.77
C GLY A 200 -3.88 -13.43 31.04
N LYS A 201 -3.87 -12.09 31.06
CA LYS A 201 -4.92 -11.23 30.48
C LYS A 201 -4.34 -10.27 29.45
N SER A 202 -5.20 -9.72 28.59
CA SER A 202 -4.80 -8.64 27.68
C SER A 202 -4.47 -7.35 28.44
N LEU A 203 -3.68 -6.47 27.83
CA LEU A 203 -3.31 -5.17 28.39
C LEU A 203 -4.55 -4.31 28.69
N PHE A 204 -5.55 -4.39 27.82
CA PHE A 204 -6.80 -3.67 27.97
C PHE A 204 -7.58 -4.16 29.20
N GLU A 205 -7.81 -5.48 29.31
CA GLU A 205 -8.52 -6.08 30.44
C GLU A 205 -7.79 -5.82 31.76
N ALA A 206 -6.46 -5.97 31.76
CA ALA A 206 -5.61 -5.73 32.92
C ALA A 206 -5.70 -4.28 33.44
N SER A 207 -6.00 -3.29 32.58
CA SER A 207 -6.14 -1.89 32.97
C SER A 207 -7.30 -1.61 33.95
N PHE A 208 -8.30 -2.49 33.96
CA PHE A 208 -9.50 -2.36 34.80
C PHE A 208 -9.38 -3.13 36.12
N GLU A 209 -8.39 -3.99 36.29
CA GLU A 209 -8.24 -4.76 37.52
C GLU A 209 -7.77 -3.88 38.68
N MET A 210 -8.39 -4.06 39.85
CA MET A 210 -7.96 -3.38 41.09
C MET A 210 -6.53 -3.77 41.50
N GLY A 211 -6.10 -5.00 41.19
CA GLY A 211 -4.74 -5.47 41.51
C GLY A 211 -3.62 -4.69 40.82
N LEU A 212 -3.91 -4.02 39.70
CA LEU A 212 -2.93 -3.19 38.99
C LEU A 212 -2.40 -2.04 39.87
N GLU A 213 -3.22 -1.53 40.80
CA GLU A 213 -2.85 -0.42 41.70
C GLU A 213 -1.64 -0.75 42.59
N GLN A 214 -1.38 -2.03 42.84
CA GLN A 214 -0.23 -2.49 43.62
C GLN A 214 1.09 -2.34 42.85
N HIS A 215 1.04 -2.29 41.51
CA HIS A 215 2.20 -2.23 40.63
C HIS A 215 2.37 -0.85 39.99
N LEU A 216 1.26 -0.17 39.71
CA LEU A 216 1.20 1.11 39.01
C LEU A 216 0.31 2.08 39.79
N SER A 217 0.85 3.26 40.12
CA SER A 217 0.15 4.30 40.88
C SER A 217 0.40 5.69 40.30
N GLY A 218 -0.37 6.68 40.75
CA GLY A 218 -0.27 8.08 40.35
C GLY A 218 -0.77 8.36 38.93
N ARG A 219 -0.26 9.44 38.32
CA ARG A 219 -0.75 9.98 37.03
C ARG A 219 -0.78 8.96 35.90
N GLY A 220 0.19 8.05 35.84
CA GLY A 220 0.24 7.01 34.82
C GLY A 220 -0.96 6.06 34.86
N LEU A 221 -1.42 5.69 36.07
CA LEU A 221 -2.61 4.87 36.27
C LEU A 221 -3.88 5.63 35.90
N GLU A 222 -4.00 6.89 36.36
CA GLU A 222 -5.16 7.75 36.11
C GLU A 222 -5.36 7.98 34.60
N ASN A 223 -4.29 8.32 33.88
CA ASN A 223 -4.35 8.54 32.44
C ASN A 223 -4.68 7.25 31.67
N LEU A 224 -4.12 6.11 32.09
CA LEU A 224 -4.44 4.80 31.52
C LEU A 224 -5.93 4.46 31.69
N ARG A 225 -6.46 4.58 32.91
CA ARG A 225 -7.88 4.29 33.20
C ARG A 225 -8.82 5.23 32.47
N ARG A 226 -8.50 6.52 32.44
CA ARG A 226 -9.29 7.51 31.69
C ARG A 226 -9.34 7.13 30.21
N PHE A 227 -8.22 6.71 29.64
CA PHE A 227 -8.15 6.27 28.24
C PHE A 227 -8.98 5.00 27.99
N THR A 228 -8.81 3.96 28.80
CA THR A 228 -9.52 2.68 28.58
C THR A 228 -11.02 2.81 28.85
N GLN A 229 -11.44 3.58 29.85
CA GLN A 229 -12.84 3.90 30.10
C GLN A 229 -13.47 4.69 28.94
N TRP A 230 -12.74 5.66 28.38
CA TRP A 230 -13.21 6.38 27.19
C TRP A 230 -13.36 5.45 25.98
N LEU A 231 -12.44 4.50 25.76
CA LEU A 231 -12.59 3.49 24.71
C LEU A 231 -13.84 2.63 24.89
N VAL A 232 -14.13 2.19 26.13
CA VAL A 232 -15.37 1.45 26.43
C VAL A 232 -16.60 2.29 26.12
N ALA A 233 -16.60 3.58 26.47
CA ALA A 233 -17.72 4.47 26.18
C ALA A 233 -17.95 4.64 24.67
N ILE A 234 -16.88 4.78 23.88
CA ILE A 234 -16.97 4.85 22.42
C ILE A 234 -17.46 3.52 21.83
N ALA A 235 -17.00 2.38 22.35
CA ALA A 235 -17.46 1.06 21.91
C ALA A 235 -18.97 0.87 22.18
N ASP A 236 -19.45 1.23 23.38
CA ASP A 236 -20.88 1.17 23.73
C ASP A 236 -21.72 2.08 22.83
N GLN A 237 -21.23 3.29 22.53
CA GLN A 237 -21.87 4.22 21.59
C GLN A 237 -21.91 3.66 20.16
N ALA A 238 -20.86 2.96 19.73
CA ALA A 238 -20.77 2.37 18.40
C ALA A 238 -21.74 1.19 18.23
N GLU A 239 -21.96 0.40 19.28
CA GLU A 239 -22.90 -0.73 19.29
C GLU A 239 -24.37 -0.30 19.44
N ARG A 240 -24.65 0.64 20.35
CA ARG A 240 -26.03 1.05 20.67
C ARG A 240 -26.55 2.21 19.84
N GLY A 241 -25.64 3.02 19.29
CA GLY A 241 -25.93 4.25 18.58
C GLY A 241 -25.60 4.17 17.10
N ASN A 242 -25.24 5.33 16.53
CA ASN A 242 -24.78 5.41 15.15
C ASN A 242 -23.26 5.16 15.11
N THR A 243 -22.86 4.01 14.59
CA THR A 243 -21.45 3.59 14.47
C THR A 243 -20.59 4.63 13.75
N VAL A 244 -21.11 5.25 12.68
CA VAL A 244 -20.36 6.28 11.92
C VAL A 244 -20.10 7.51 12.78
N GLU A 245 -21.09 7.91 13.59
CA GLU A 245 -20.93 9.06 14.49
C GLU A 245 -19.98 8.74 15.65
N ALA A 246 -20.03 7.54 16.22
CA ALA A 246 -19.08 7.12 17.27
C ALA A 246 -17.63 7.15 16.76
N VAL A 247 -17.40 6.66 15.54
CA VAL A 247 -16.07 6.65 14.90
C VAL A 247 -15.62 8.07 14.52
N ARG A 248 -16.54 8.99 14.19
CA ARG A 248 -16.23 10.42 14.02
C ARG A 248 -15.91 11.11 15.35
N SER A 249 -16.68 10.83 16.40
CA SER A 249 -16.41 11.34 17.74
C SER A 249 -15.03 10.88 18.21
N LEU A 250 -14.65 9.62 17.95
CA LEU A 250 -13.33 9.11 18.29
C LEU A 250 -12.20 10.02 17.77
N VAL A 251 -12.19 10.37 16.48
CA VAL A 251 -11.10 11.19 15.91
C VAL A 251 -11.12 12.62 16.41
N ARG A 252 -12.32 13.18 16.62
CA ARG A 252 -12.48 14.51 17.22
C ARG A 252 -11.97 14.54 18.66
N ASP A 253 -12.37 13.57 19.48
CA ASP A 253 -12.11 13.53 20.92
C ASP A 253 -10.63 13.27 21.23
N ILE A 254 -9.92 12.55 20.35
CA ILE A 254 -8.47 12.39 20.48
C ILE A 254 -7.69 13.59 19.94
N HIS A 255 -8.34 14.60 19.36
CA HIS A 255 -7.68 15.75 18.73
C HIS A 255 -6.64 15.31 17.69
N TYR A 256 -7.01 14.35 16.83
CA TYR A 256 -6.03 13.72 15.94
C TYR A 256 -5.47 14.69 14.90
N GLU A 257 -6.28 15.65 14.45
CA GLU A 257 -5.83 16.68 13.52
C GLU A 257 -4.70 17.52 14.13
N ASP A 258 -4.89 18.04 15.34
CA ASP A 258 -3.87 18.81 16.07
C ASP A 258 -2.58 17.98 16.23
N TRP A 259 -2.72 16.71 16.59
CA TRP A 259 -1.60 15.77 16.68
C TRP A 259 -0.86 15.58 15.34
N LEU A 260 -1.58 15.54 14.22
CA LEU A 260 -0.96 15.49 12.90
C LEU A 260 -0.23 16.78 12.57
N TYR A 261 -0.74 17.95 12.96
CA TYR A 261 -0.04 19.22 12.80
C TYR A 261 1.24 19.30 13.63
N GLU A 262 1.22 18.80 14.87
CA GLU A 262 2.40 18.76 15.75
C GLU A 262 3.48 17.77 15.27
N THR A 263 3.07 16.64 14.70
CA THR A 263 4.00 15.55 14.34
C THR A 263 4.46 15.56 12.89
N SER A 264 3.86 16.39 12.04
CA SER A 264 4.21 16.47 10.62
C SER A 264 5.28 17.52 10.35
N ALA A 265 6.10 17.29 9.33
CA ALA A 265 7.19 18.20 8.97
C ALA A 265 6.72 19.57 8.45
N SER A 266 5.47 19.70 8.02
CA SER A 266 4.86 20.96 7.60
C SER A 266 3.33 20.92 7.69
N PRO A 267 2.65 22.08 7.74
CA PRO A 267 1.19 22.16 7.70
C PRO A 267 0.58 21.42 6.51
N LYS A 268 1.16 21.59 5.31
CA LYS A 268 0.71 20.89 4.09
C LYS A 268 0.84 19.36 4.19
N ALA A 269 1.87 18.88 4.89
CA ALA A 269 2.04 17.45 5.14
C ALA A 269 0.97 16.94 6.12
N ALA A 270 0.64 17.72 7.15
CA ALA A 270 -0.43 17.41 8.09
C ALA A 270 -1.79 17.32 7.39
N GLU A 271 -2.13 18.33 6.57
CA GLU A 271 -3.35 18.35 5.74
C GLU A 271 -3.46 17.11 4.85
N MET A 272 -2.36 16.69 4.22
CA MET A 272 -2.33 15.50 3.37
C MET A 272 -2.52 14.21 4.17
N ARG A 273 -2.01 14.13 5.41
CA ARG A 273 -2.24 12.99 6.31
C ARG A 273 -3.69 12.98 6.78
N MET A 274 -4.23 14.13 7.17
CA MET A 274 -5.63 14.26 7.57
C MET A 274 -6.58 13.92 6.42
N LYS A 275 -6.25 14.30 5.19
CA LYS A 275 -6.99 13.87 3.99
C LYS A 275 -7.03 12.35 3.85
N ASN A 276 -5.93 11.64 4.13
CA ASN A 276 -5.94 10.17 4.09
C ASN A 276 -6.88 9.58 5.15
N VAL A 277 -6.91 10.18 6.35
CA VAL A 277 -7.85 9.78 7.40
C VAL A 277 -9.28 10.00 6.93
N SER A 278 -9.61 11.16 6.36
CA SER A 278 -10.92 11.44 5.78
C SER A 278 -11.29 10.49 4.63
N ASP A 279 -10.33 10.14 3.77
CA ASP A 279 -10.53 9.15 2.70
C ASP A 279 -10.89 7.77 3.31
N LEU A 280 -10.21 7.35 4.38
CA LEU A 280 -10.53 6.10 5.10
C LEU A 280 -11.95 6.11 5.66
N TYR A 281 -12.44 7.25 6.18
CA TYR A 281 -13.82 7.39 6.67
C TYR A 281 -14.89 7.23 5.61
N SER A 282 -14.56 7.53 4.36
CA SER A 282 -15.49 7.37 3.23
C SER A 282 -15.62 5.91 2.77
N TRP A 283 -14.81 5.00 3.32
CA TRP A 283 -14.74 3.61 2.90
C TRP A 283 -15.51 2.68 3.82
#